data_AF-A0A318S5L8-F1
#
_entry.id   AF-A0A318S5L8-F1
#
_cell.length_a   1.000
_cell.length_b   1.000
_cell.length_c   1.000
_cell.angle_alpha   90.00
_cell.angle_beta   90.00
_cell.angle_gamma   90.00
#
_symmetry.space_group_name_H-M   'P 1'
#
loop_
_entity.id
_entity.type
_entity.pdbx_description
1 polymer ?
#
loop_
_entity_poly.entity_id
_entity_poly.type
_entity_poly.pdbx_seq_one_letter_code
_entity_poly.pdbx_strand_id
1 'polypeptide(L)'
;MRALSGAIAELRDPRVPLIVTVERVSVTSDYGLARVYVSALGDMSGLMEALEQARGRLQREVARTVKLRRTPILEFYDASERLS
;
A
#
# COMPACT_ATOMS: atom_id res chain seq x y z
N MET A 1 -8.99 6.73 -0.29
CA MET A 1 -8.13 5.56 -0.04
C MET A 1 -8.69 4.23 -0.57
N ARG A 2 -9.94 4.14 -1.02
CA ARG A 2 -10.55 2.91 -1.60
C ARG A 2 -9.81 2.32 -2.80
N ALA A 3 -9.15 3.16 -3.59
CA ALA A 3 -8.38 2.73 -4.77
C ALA A 3 -7.21 1.81 -4.40
N LEU A 4 -6.49 2.14 -3.32
CA LEU A 4 -5.31 1.39 -2.91
C LEU A 4 -5.69 0.04 -2.29
N SER A 5 -6.73 0.01 -1.46
CA SER A 5 -7.23 -1.22 -0.86
C SER A 5 -7.72 -2.22 -1.92
N GLY A 6 -8.38 -1.74 -2.97
CA GLY A 6 -8.77 -2.58 -4.11
C GLY A 6 -7.57 -3.12 -4.88
N ALA A 7 -6.60 -2.25 -5.21
CA ALA A 7 -5.41 -2.64 -5.95
C ALA A 7 -4.56 -3.68 -5.20
N ILE A 8 -4.48 -3.61 -3.87
CA ILE A 8 -3.79 -4.61 -3.03
C ILE A 8 -4.55 -5.94 -3.03
N ALA A 9 -5.88 -5.92 -2.92
CA ALA A 9 -6.70 -7.14 -2.94
C ALA A 9 -6.65 -7.88 -4.29
N GLU A 10 -6.34 -7.19 -5.38
CA GLU A 10 -6.18 -7.77 -6.72
C GLU A 10 -4.78 -8.36 -6.98
N LEU A 11 -3.83 -8.22 -6.04
CA LEU A 11 -2.51 -8.83 -6.16
C LEU A 11 -2.64 -10.35 -6.11
N ARG A 12 -2.13 -11.00 -7.17
CA ARG A 12 -2.01 -12.45 -7.23
C ARG A 12 -0.62 -12.85 -6.77
N ASP A 13 -0.39 -12.80 -5.47
CA ASP A 13 0.85 -13.24 -4.84
C ASP A 13 0.52 -14.14 -3.63
N PRO A 14 1.08 -15.36 -3.53
CA PRO A 14 0.78 -16.27 -2.43
C PRO A 14 1.21 -15.75 -1.04
N ARG A 15 2.10 -14.75 -0.99
CA ARG A 15 2.55 -14.11 0.25
C ARG A 15 1.58 -13.05 0.75
N VAL A 16 0.61 -12.63 -0.07
CA VAL A 16 -0.42 -11.67 0.33
C VAL A 16 -1.51 -12.42 1.10
N PRO A 17 -1.72 -12.14 2.40
CA PRO A 17 -2.75 -12.81 3.19
C PRO A 17 -4.15 -12.53 2.63
N LEU A 18 -5.10 -13.42 2.93
CA LEU A 18 -6.50 -13.26 2.50
C LEU A 18 -7.15 -12.00 3.07
N ILE A 19 -6.73 -11.58 4.26
CA ILE A 19 -7.26 -10.40 4.94
C ILE A 19 -6.12 -9.41 5.11
N VAL A 20 -6.11 -8.39 4.27
CA VAL A 20 -5.22 -7.21 4.35
C VAL A 20 -6.07 -5.96 4.47
N THR A 21 -5.73 -5.11 5.42
CA THR A 21 -6.40 -3.84 5.71
C THR A 21 -5.43 -2.69 5.50
N VAL A 22 -5.83 -1.70 4.71
CA VAL A 22 -5.13 -0.41 4.64
C VAL A 22 -5.74 0.49 5.71
N GLU A 23 -5.03 0.69 6.81
CA GLU A 23 -5.55 1.47 7.93
C GLU A 23 -5.44 2.97 7.68
N ARG A 24 -4.35 3.40 7.05
CA ARG A 24 -4.05 4.81 6.86
C ARG A 24 -3.11 5.00 5.68
N VAL A 25 -3.30 6.09 4.98
CA VAL A 25 -2.34 6.62 4.00
C VAL A 25 -2.03 8.05 4.36
N SER A 26 -0.75 8.37 4.54
CA SER A 26 -0.26 9.73 4.75
C SER A 26 0.51 10.17 3.51
N VAL A 27 0.11 11.28 2.90
CA VAL A 27 0.77 11.83 1.72
C VAL A 27 1.50 13.10 2.11
N THR A 28 2.75 13.25 1.67
CA THR A 28 3.52 14.47 1.89
C THR A 28 2.88 15.66 1.17
N SER A 29 3.11 16.87 1.69
CA SER A 29 2.51 18.11 1.16
C SER A 29 2.92 18.42 -0.29
N ASP A 30 4.04 17.87 -0.74
CA ASP A 30 4.54 17.98 -2.12
C ASP A 30 4.02 16.87 -3.06
N TYR A 31 3.19 15.95 -2.56
CA TYR A 31 2.70 14.75 -3.27
C TYR A 31 3.81 13.82 -3.80
N GLY A 32 5.04 13.94 -3.28
CA GLY A 32 6.17 13.10 -3.69
C GLY A 32 6.11 11.71 -3.09
N LEU A 33 5.57 11.57 -1.89
CA LEU A 33 5.57 10.33 -1.12
C LEU A 33 4.21 10.06 -0.47
N ALA A 34 3.78 8.80 -0.50
CA ALA A 34 2.61 8.30 0.18
C ALA A 34 2.98 7.09 1.05
N ARG A 35 2.93 7.29 2.36
CA ARG A 35 3.13 6.24 3.37
C ARG A 35 1.84 5.49 3.59
N VAL A 36 1.85 4.20 3.34
CA VAL A 36 0.70 3.30 3.41
C VAL A 36 0.90 2.38 4.61
N TYR A 37 0.05 2.52 5.61
CA TYR A 37 0.04 1.68 6.80
C TYR A 37 -0.94 0.54 6.58
N VAL A 38 -0.43 -0.70 6.63
CA VAL A 38 -1.18 -1.92 6.40
C VAL A 38 -1.13 -2.82 7.61
N SER A 39 -2.20 -3.58 7.82
CA SER A 39 -2.25 -4.70 8.76
C SER A 39 -2.84 -5.91 8.04
N ALA A 40 -2.51 -7.10 8.50
CA ALA A 40 -3.04 -8.33 7.95
C ALA A 40 -3.26 -9.40 9.01
N LEU A 41 -4.20 -10.30 8.72
CA LEU A 41 -4.33 -11.53 9.49
C LEU A 41 -3.46 -12.61 8.83
N GLY A 42 -2.20 -12.72 9.26
CA GLY A 42 -1.25 -13.68 8.72
C GLY A 42 0.20 -13.18 8.78
N ASP A 43 1.01 -13.62 7.82
CA ASP A 43 2.42 -13.24 7.71
C ASP A 43 2.57 -11.79 7.20
N MET A 44 2.91 -10.89 8.12
CA MET A 44 3.19 -9.49 7.79
C MET A 44 4.49 -9.33 6.99
N SER A 45 5.53 -10.10 7.27
CA SER A 45 6.81 -9.98 6.56
C SER A 45 6.66 -10.34 5.08
N GLY A 46 6.00 -11.47 4.79
CA GLY A 46 5.68 -11.88 3.43
C GLY A 46 4.80 -10.86 2.70
N LEU A 47 3.81 -10.26 3.38
CA LEU A 47 3.00 -9.18 2.81
C LEU A 47 3.86 -7.97 2.43
N MET A 48 4.74 -7.52 3.33
CA MET A 48 5.57 -6.35 3.11
C MET A 48 6.50 -6.53 1.91
N GLU A 49 7.12 -7.72 1.78
CA GLU A 49 7.91 -8.06 0.59
C GLU A 49 7.08 -8.06 -0.70
N ALA A 50 5.86 -8.63 -0.67
CA ALA A 50 4.99 -8.68 -1.83
C ALA A 50 4.53 -7.28 -2.26
N LEU A 51 4.16 -6.43 -1.30
CA LEU A 51 3.79 -5.03 -1.56
C LEU A 51 4.96 -4.24 -2.14
N GLU A 52 6.17 -4.48 -1.63
CA GLU A 52 7.39 -3.85 -2.12
C GLU A 52 7.67 -4.23 -3.58
N GLN A 53 7.60 -5.52 -3.92
CA GLN A 53 7.76 -5.99 -5.29
C GLN A 53 6.64 -5.48 -6.22
N ALA A 54 5.41 -5.36 -5.69
CA ALA A 54 4.26 -4.86 -6.42
C ALA A 54 4.18 -3.32 -6.49
N ARG A 55 5.08 -2.59 -5.84
CA ARG A 55 5.04 -1.12 -5.69
C ARG A 55 4.77 -0.40 -7.00
N GLY A 56 5.53 -0.73 -8.05
CA GLY A 56 5.38 -0.10 -9.37
C GLY A 56 4.02 -0.39 -10.04
N ARG A 57 3.46 -1.58 -9.84
CA ARG A 57 2.10 -1.91 -10.31
C ARG A 57 1.06 -1.11 -9.54
N LEU A 58 1.14 -1.11 -8.20
CA LEU A 58 0.21 -0.39 -7.33
C LEU A 58 0.23 1.13 -7.61
N GLN A 59 1.41 1.71 -7.84
CA GLN A 59 1.54 3.10 -8.27
C GLN A 59 0.79 3.39 -9.57
N ARG A 60 0.88 2.50 -10.57
CA ARG A 60 0.14 2.66 -11.83
C ARG A 60 -1.37 2.61 -11.62
N GLU A 61 -1.86 1.73 -10.76
CA GLU A 61 -3.30 1.70 -10.41
C GLU A 61 -3.76 2.97 -9.72
N VAL A 62 -2.96 3.47 -8.77
CA VAL A 62 -3.25 4.74 -8.10
C VAL A 62 -3.25 5.90 -9.09
N ALA A 63 -2.29 5.95 -10.01
CA ALA A 63 -2.20 6.97 -11.05
C ALA A 63 -3.43 6.98 -11.98
N ARG A 64 -3.99 5.79 -12.28
CA ARG A 64 -5.22 5.67 -13.06
C ARG A 64 -6.46 6.12 -12.31
N THR A 65 -6.51 5.87 -11.01
CA THR A 65 -7.72 6.07 -10.20
C THR A 65 -7.79 7.47 -9.58
N VAL A 66 -6.63 8.08 -9.31
CA VAL A 66 -6.54 9.40 -8.66
C VAL A 66 -5.95 10.41 -9.64
N LYS A 67 -6.67 11.50 -9.91
CA LYS A 67 -6.16 12.63 -10.71
C LYS A 67 -5.15 13.43 -9.88
N LEU A 68 -3.93 12.92 -9.74
CA LEU A 68 -2.81 13.63 -9.13
C LEU A 68 -1.90 14.22 -10.21
N ARG A 69 -1.32 15.38 -9.93
CA ARG A 69 -0.34 16.02 -10.82
C ARG A 69 0.95 15.20 -10.94
N ARG A 70 1.30 14.46 -9.89
CA ARG A 70 2.38 13.48 -9.85
C ARG A 70 1.91 12.28 -9.04
N THR A 71 2.25 11.08 -9.49
CA THR A 71 1.99 9.86 -8.73
C THR A 71 3.05 9.76 -7.62
N PRO A 72 2.65 9.73 -6.33
CA PRO A 72 3.61 9.60 -5.25
C PRO A 72 4.33 8.25 -5.29
N ILE A 73 5.53 8.20 -4.72
CA ILE A 73 6.17 6.95 -4.34
C ILE A 73 5.38 6.32 -3.20
N LEU A 74 5.05 5.04 -3.32
CA LEU A 74 4.39 4.30 -2.25
C LEU A 74 5.45 3.69 -1.34
N GLU A 75 5.36 3.95 -0.04
CA GLU A 75 6.13 3.27 1.00
C GLU A 75 5.16 2.54 1.92
N PHE A 76 5.42 1.27 2.18
CA PHE A 76 4.55 0.43 3.01
C PHE A 76 5.13 0.33 4.41
N TYR A 77 4.25 0.33 5.41
CA TYR A 77 4.58 0.21 6.82
C TYR A 77 3.59 -0.73 7.51
N ASP A 78 4.06 -1.46 8.50
CA ASP A 78 3.16 -2.14 9.42
C ASP A 78 2.41 -1.09 10.26
N ALA A 79 1.08 -1.23 10.31
CA ALA A 79 0.24 -0.37 11.13
C ALA A 79 0.45 -0.61 12.65
N SER A 80 1.01 -1.75 13.05
CA SER A 80 1.34 -2.08 14.44
C SER A 80 2.53 -1.27 14.99
N GLU A 81 3.44 -0.80 14.13
CA GLU A 81 4.61 0.01 14.49
C GLU A 81 4.27 1.46 14.91
N ARG A 82 3.01 1.72 15.25
CA ARG A 82 2.51 3.03 15.69
C ARG A 82 2.80 3.35 17.16
N LEU A 83 3.47 2.46 17.88
CA LEU A 83 3.76 2.57 19.31
C LEU A 83 5.26 2.45 19.55
N SER A 84 6.02 3.51 19.26
CA SER A 84 7.38 3.73 19.75
C SER A 84 7.64 5.21 19.88
#